data_AF-A0A2E5G4A8-F1
#
_entry.id   AF-A0A2E5G4A8-F1
#
_cell.length_a   1.000
_cell.length_b   1.000
_cell.length_c   1.000
_cell.angle_alpha   90.00
_cell.angle_beta   90.00
_cell.angle_gamma   90.00
#
_symmetry.space_group_name_H-M   'P 1'
#
loop_
_entity.id
_entity.type
_entity.pdbx_description
1 polymer ?
#
loop_
_entity_poly.entity_id
_entity_poly.type
_entity_poly.pdbx_seq_one_letter_code
_entity_poly.pdbx_strand_id
1 'polypeptide(L)' 'MATGQSQPSQLQPPTGHLNDVIYIASAGREPFHHAAYRSASRIVAANRMHFTSRQAALDAGHCPCKKCKP' A
#
# COMPACT_ATOMS: atom_id res chain seq x y z
N MET A 1 -38.74 -5.16 21.41
CA MET A 1 -37.80 -6.29 21.44
C MET A 1 -37.28 -6.48 20.02
N ALA A 2 -35.94 -6.48 19.85
CA ALA A 2 -35.09 -6.82 18.69
C ALA A 2 -35.71 -6.73 17.26
N THR A 3 -35.10 -6.06 16.30
CA THR A 3 -33.83 -6.53 15.69
C THR A 3 -32.97 -5.38 15.18
N GLY A 4 -31.71 -5.33 15.63
CA GLY A 4 -30.68 -4.44 15.13
C GLY A 4 -30.31 -4.76 13.68
N GLN A 5 -30.20 -3.71 12.86
CA GLN A 5 -29.46 -3.77 11.60
C GLN A 5 -27.96 -3.83 11.94
N SER A 6 -27.48 -5.05 12.21
CA SER A 6 -26.07 -5.36 12.16
C SER A 6 -25.68 -5.44 10.69
N GLN A 7 -25.25 -4.33 10.12
CA GLN A 7 -24.59 -4.34 8.82
C GLN A 7 -23.27 -5.12 9.01
N PRO A 8 -23.11 -6.30 8.36
CA PRO A 8 -21.83 -6.99 8.42
C PRO A 8 -20.82 -6.09 7.73
N SER A 9 -19.75 -5.76 8.45
CA SER A 9 -18.52 -5.20 7.89
C SER A 9 -18.10 -6.04 6.70
N GLN A 10 -18.52 -5.63 5.50
CA GLN A 10 -17.96 -6.17 4.28
C GLN A 10 -16.52 -5.69 4.27
N LEU A 11 -15.64 -6.58 4.74
CA LEU A 11 -14.23 -6.59 4.40
C LEU A 11 -14.19 -6.63 2.88
N GLN A 12 -14.17 -5.45 2.27
CA GLN A 12 -14.00 -5.29 0.85
C GLN A 12 -12.70 -6.03 0.51
N PRO A 13 -12.69 -7.00 -0.42
CA PRO A 13 -11.41 -7.41 -0.98
C PRO A 13 -10.78 -6.12 -1.53
N PRO A 14 -9.49 -5.85 -1.28
CA PRO A 14 -8.82 -4.78 -1.99
C PRO A 14 -8.78 -5.22 -3.46
N THR A 15 -9.83 -4.93 -4.21
CA THR A 15 -9.80 -4.86 -5.66
C THR A 15 -8.89 -3.70 -5.98
N GLY A 16 -7.58 -3.94 -5.82
CA GLY A 16 -6.51 -3.06 -6.22
C GLY A 16 -6.60 -2.95 -7.72
N HIS A 17 -7.39 -2.01 -8.19
CA HIS A 17 -7.28 -1.53 -9.54
C HIS A 17 -5.83 -1.05 -9.68
N LEU A 18 -5.07 -1.63 -10.61
CA LEU A 18 -3.66 -1.31 -10.83
C LEU A 18 -3.41 0.20 -11.09
N ASN A 19 -4.47 0.97 -11.34
CA ASN A 19 -4.46 2.41 -11.50
C ASN A 19 -4.45 3.20 -10.17
N ASP A 20 -4.66 2.54 -9.03
CA ASP A 20 -4.62 3.12 -7.68
C ASP A 20 -3.39 2.65 -6.88
N VAL A 21 -2.33 2.20 -7.57
CA VAL A 21 -1.07 1.94 -6.88
C VAL A 21 -0.48 3.28 -6.46
N ILE A 22 -0.77 3.69 -5.23
CA ILE A 22 -0.29 4.94 -4.65
C ILE A 22 1.14 4.79 -4.14
N TYR A 23 1.50 3.61 -3.63
CA TYR A 23 2.79 3.37 -2.98
C TYR A 23 3.52 2.15 -3.52
N ILE A 24 4.84 2.25 -3.60
CA ILE A 24 5.72 1.22 -4.14
C ILE A 24 6.88 1.02 -3.18
N ALA A 25 7.13 -0.22 -2.77
CA ALA A 25 8.27 -0.59 -1.93
C ALA A 25 9.12 -1.68 -2.60
N SER A 26 10.33 -1.89 -2.06
CA SER A 26 11.16 -3.05 -2.41
C SER A 26 10.97 -4.13 -1.36
N ALA A 27 10.85 -5.39 -1.77
CA ALA A 27 10.71 -6.54 -0.87
C ALA A 27 11.88 -6.69 0.12
N GLY A 28 13.03 -6.08 -0.15
CA GLY A 28 14.23 -6.10 0.69
C GLY A 28 14.17 -5.24 1.96
N ARG A 29 12.99 -4.94 2.52
CA ARG A 29 12.80 -4.03 3.67
C ARG A 29 13.24 -2.59 3.41
N GLU A 30 13.35 -2.20 2.15
CA GLU A 30 13.63 -0.80 1.81
C GLU A 30 12.42 0.09 2.08
N PRO A 31 12.62 1.41 2.20
CA PRO A 31 11.51 2.31 2.36
C PRO A 31 10.52 2.25 1.18
N PHE A 32 9.24 2.46 1.47
CA PHE A 32 8.24 2.65 0.43
C PHE A 32 8.22 4.11 -0.03
N HIS A 33 7.91 4.29 -1.31
CA HIS A 33 7.83 5.56 -2.02
C HIS A 33 6.44 5.74 -2.59
N HIS A 34 6.07 6.96 -2.96
CA HIS A 34 4.89 7.19 -3.78
C HIS A 34 5.16 6.71 -5.22
N ALA A 35 4.17 6.10 -5.88
CA ALA A 35 4.32 5.55 -7.23
C ALA A 35 4.72 6.61 -8.27
N ALA A 36 4.26 7.85 -8.07
CA ALA A 36 4.60 9.02 -8.89
C ALA A 36 6.07 9.49 -8.75
N TYR A 37 6.83 8.98 -7.77
CA TYR A 37 8.17 9.48 -7.49
C TYR A 37 9.25 8.73 -8.28
N ARG A 38 10.23 9.45 -8.84
CA ARG A 38 11.33 8.84 -9.63
C ARG A 38 12.07 7.70 -8.92
N SER A 39 12.19 7.78 -7.59
CA SER A 39 12.84 6.73 -6.80
C SER A 39 12.07 5.41 -6.85
N ALA A 40 10.74 5.45 -6.93
CA ALA A 40 9.92 4.24 -7.07
C ALA A 40 10.21 3.50 -8.39
N SER A 41 10.48 4.25 -9.47
CA SER A 41 10.86 3.69 -10.77
C SER A 41 12.23 3.00 -10.75
N ARG A 42 13.09 3.28 -9.75
CA ARG A 42 14.41 2.65 -9.61
C ARG A 42 14.35 1.28 -8.93
N ILE A 43 13.23 0.96 -8.27
CA ILE A 43 13.02 -0.35 -7.66
C ILE A 43 12.91 -1.38 -8.79
N VAL A 44 13.74 -2.42 -8.73
CA VAL A 44 13.72 -3.51 -9.73
C VAL A 44 12.35 -4.17 -9.75
N ALA A 45 11.79 -4.40 -10.94
CA ALA A 45 10.43 -4.93 -11.07
C ALA A 45 10.25 -6.27 -10.36
N ALA A 46 11.30 -7.09 -10.30
CA ALA A 46 11.30 -8.39 -9.62
C ALA A 46 11.07 -8.31 -8.10
N ASN A 47 11.51 -7.22 -7.45
CA ASN A 47 11.36 -7.02 -6.00
C ASN A 47 10.35 -5.92 -5.66
N ARG A 48 9.59 -5.44 -6.65
CA ARG A 48 8.69 -4.31 -6.48
C ARG A 48 7.37 -4.78 -5.87
N MET A 49 7.05 -4.24 -4.71
CA MET A 49 5.77 -4.42 -4.03
C MET A 49 4.90 -3.18 -4.24
N HIS A 50 3.63 -3.39 -4.54
CA HIS A 50 2.66 -2.33 -4.76
C HIS A 50 1.67 -2.29 -3.60
N PHE A 51 1.43 -1.11 -3.06
CA PHE A 51 0.48 -0.88 -1.99
C PHE A 51 -0.48 0.25 -2.39
N THR A 52 -1.76 0.04 -2.13
CA THR A 52 -2.81 1.05 -2.33
C THR A 52 -2.92 2.01 -1.15
N SER A 53 -2.30 1.68 -0.02
CA SER A 53 -2.37 2.48 1.21
C SER A 53 -1.06 2.46 1.99
N ARG A 54 -0.75 3.61 2.58
CA ARG A 54 0.39 3.79 3.49
C ARG A 54 0.36 2.78 4.64
N GLN A 55 -0.82 2.55 5.21
CA GLN A 55 -0.99 1.62 6.33
C GLN A 55 -0.63 0.19 5.92
N ALA A 56 -1.00 -0.25 4.71
CA ALA A 56 -0.65 -1.57 4.22
C ALA A 56 0.87 -1.74 4.03
N ALA A 57 1.57 -0.69 3.58
CA ALA A 57 3.03 -0.71 3.50
C ALA A 57 3.69 -0.76 4.89
N LEU A 58 3.16 -0.03 5.86
CA LEU A 58 3.62 -0.06 7.26
C LEU A 58 3.37 -1.42 7.92
N ASP A 59 2.21 -2.01 7.71
CA ASP A 59 1.81 -3.33 8.24
C ASP A 59 2.70 -4.45 7.66
N ALA A 60 3.06 -4.34 6.38
CA ALA A 60 4.05 -5.19 5.73
C ALA A 60 5.50 -4.98 6.25
N GLY A 61 5.71 -4.03 7.17
CA GLY A 61 7.01 -3.77 7.80
C GLY A 61 7.93 -2.84 7.02
N HIS A 62 7.40 -2.09 6.04
CA HIS A 62 8.17 -1.08 5.32
C HIS A 62 8.11 0.28 6.00
N CYS A 63 9.23 0.99 5.97
CA CYS A 63 9.31 2.36 6.48
C CYS A 63 8.99 3.39 5.39
N PRO A 64 8.38 4.54 5.71
CA PRO A 64 8.18 5.60 4.72
C PRO A 64 9.54 6.20 4.30
N CYS A 65 9.71 6.46 3.01
CA CYS A 65 10.92 7.15 2.55
C CYS A 65 11.00 8.56 3.15
N LYS A 66 12.08 8.85 3.89
CA LYS A 66 12.33 10.16 4.53
C LYS A 66 12.37 11.33 3.54
N LYS A 67 12.74 11.08 2.27
CA LYS A 67 12.78 12.09 1.21
C LYS A 67 11.43 12.28 0.54
N CYS A 68 10.72 11.19 0.24
CA CYS A 68 9.40 11.27 -0.40
C CYS A 68 8.31 11.71 0.59
N LYS A 69 8.51 11.48 1.89
CA LYS A 69 7.53 11.71 2.97
C LYS A 69 6.11 11.30 2.56
N PRO A 70 5.92 10.03 2.14
CA PRO A 70 4.61 9.50 1.76
C PRO A 70 3.66 9.38 2.97
#